data_AF-A0A2G9T896-F1
#
_entry.id   AF-A0A2G9T896-F1
#
_cell.length_a   1.000
_cell.length_b   1.000
_cell.length_c   1.000
_cell.angle_alpha   90.00
_cell.angle_beta   90.00
_cell.angle_gamma   90.00
#
_symmetry.space_group_name_H-M   'P 1'
#
loop_
_entity.id
_entity.type
_entity.pdbx_description
1 polymer ?
#
loop_
_entity_poly.entity_id
_entity_poly.type
_entity_poly.pdbx_seq_one_letter_code
_entity_poly.pdbx_strand_id
1 'polypeptide(L)' 'ENIYREFFSQGDLEKQMGASPLEMMDRDRAAVPKIQLDFMDTVALPVFEYVTLFLFGVILYWVFMKKR' A
#
# COMPACT_ATOMS: atom_id res chain seq x y z
N GLU A 1 -3.04 -4.59 -13.11
CA GLU A 1 -4.36 -4.33 -13.73
C GLU A 1 -5.54 -4.84 -12.88
N ASN A 2 -5.44 -6.01 -12.25
CA ASN A 2 -6.56 -6.63 -11.52
C ASN A 2 -7.07 -5.82 -10.31
N ILE A 3 -6.19 -5.16 -9.54
CA ILE A 3 -6.58 -4.40 -8.34
C ILE A 3 -7.49 -3.19 -8.66
N TYR A 4 -7.20 -2.42 -9.71
CA TYR A 4 -8.05 -1.28 -10.06
C TYR A 4 -9.42 -1.74 -10.57
N ARG A 5 -9.46 -2.86 -11.29
CA ARG A 5 -10.73 -3.46 -11.72
C ARG A 5 -11.58 -3.86 -10.52
N GLU A 6 -10.97 -4.44 -9.49
CA GLU A 6 -11.64 -4.79 -8.24
C GLU A 6 -12.16 -3.53 -7.51
N PHE A 7 -11.30 -2.52 -7.32
CA PHE A 7 -11.68 -1.27 -6.65
C PHE A 7 -12.81 -0.54 -7.37
N PHE A 8 -12.75 -0.46 -8.70
CA PHE A 8 -13.82 0.16 -9.48
C PHE A 8 -15.10 -0.68 -9.49
N SER A 9 -14.99 -2.01 -9.52
CA SER A 9 -16.17 -2.88 -9.39
C SER A 9 -16.86 -2.69 -8.03
N GLN A 10 -16.08 -2.52 -6.96
CA GLN A 10 -16.63 -2.22 -5.65
C GLN A 10 -17.28 -0.83 -5.60
N GLY A 11 -16.60 0.20 -6.14
CA GLY A 11 -17.14 1.56 -6.17
C GLY A 11 -18.44 1.67 -6.96
N ASP A 12 -18.57 0.92 -8.06
CA ASP A 12 -19.82 0.85 -8.82
C ASP A 12 -20.95 0.20 -8.02
N LEU A 13 -20.66 -0.85 -7.24
CA LEU A 13 -21.65 -1.51 -6.38
C LEU A 13 -22.11 -0.55 -5.27
N GLU A 14 -21.19 0.17 -4.65
CA GLU A 14 -21.51 1.18 -3.62
C GLU A 14 -22.42 2.28 -4.19
N LYS A 15 -22.13 2.78 -5.39
CA LYS A 15 -23.01 3.74 -6.10
C LYS A 15 -24.40 3.16 -6.35
N GLN A 16 -24.50 1.91 -6.80
CA GLN A 16 -25.80 1.23 -7.04
C GLN A 16 -26.62 1.05 -5.77
N MET A 17 -25.96 0.90 -4.62
CA MET A 17 -26.60 0.81 -3.30
C MET A 17 -26.95 2.20 -2.71
N GLY A 18 -26.66 3.29 -3.42
CA GLY A 18 -26.90 4.66 -2.95
C GLY A 18 -25.85 5.18 -1.98
N ALA A 19 -24.70 4.51 -1.86
CA ALA A 19 -23.55 4.97 -1.06
C ALA A 19 -22.56 5.77 -1.92
N SER A 20 -21.75 6.61 -1.27
CA SER A 20 -20.64 7.30 -1.93
C SER A 20 -19.37 6.47 -1.76
N PRO A 21 -18.73 6.03 -2.84
CA PRO A 21 -17.48 5.31 -2.75
C PRO A 21 -16.30 6.21 -2.37
N LEU A 22 -15.25 5.58 -1.87
CA LEU A 22 -13.95 6.25 -1.68
C LEU A 22 -13.42 6.73 -3.04
N GLU A 23 -12.68 7.85 -3.03
CA GLU A 23 -12.19 8.47 -4.27
C GLU A 23 -11.32 7.53 -5.11
N MET A 24 -10.53 6.67 -4.47
CA MET A 24 -9.70 5.68 -5.15
C MET A 24 -10.50 4.52 -5.78
N MET A 25 -11.75 4.32 -5.37
CA MET A 25 -12.68 3.31 -5.89
C MET A 25 -13.65 3.91 -6.93
N ASP A 26 -13.70 5.24 -7.05
CA ASP A 26 -14.53 5.92 -8.04
C ASP A 26 -13.77 6.08 -9.36
N ARG A 27 -14.09 5.24 -10.36
CA ARG A 27 -13.46 5.27 -11.69
C ARG A 27 -13.57 6.62 -12.41
N ASP A 28 -14.56 7.43 -12.07
CA ASP A 28 -14.81 8.74 -12.70
C ASP A 28 -13.93 9.84 -12.07
N ARG A 29 -13.36 9.58 -10.89
CA ARG A 29 -12.61 10.56 -10.09
C ARG A 29 -11.19 10.12 -9.75
N ALA A 30 -10.90 8.83 -9.81
CA ALA A 30 -9.62 8.26 -9.38
C ALA A 30 -8.46 8.71 -10.28
N ALA A 31 -7.58 9.53 -9.72
CA ALA A 31 -6.28 9.84 -10.33
C ALA A 31 -5.25 8.75 -9.98
N VAL A 32 -5.32 7.60 -10.67
CA VAL A 32 -4.52 6.40 -10.37
C VAL A 32 -3.02 6.69 -10.16
N PRO A 33 -2.32 7.45 -11.03
CA PRO A 33 -0.90 7.74 -10.82
C PRO A 33 -0.61 8.48 -9.51
N LYS A 34 -1.47 9.45 -9.15
CA LYS A 34 -1.32 10.21 -7.90
C LYS A 34 -1.53 9.30 -6.69
N ILE A 35 -2.57 8.46 -6.72
CA ILE A 35 -2.86 7.49 -5.67
C ILE A 35 -1.66 6.54 -5.46
N GLN A 36 -0.96 6.14 -6.53
CA GLN A 36 0.23 5.30 -6.42
C GLN A 36 1.41 6.03 -5.80
N LEU A 37 1.67 7.28 -6.18
CA LEU A 37 2.72 8.10 -5.55
C LEU A 37 2.43 8.29 -4.06
N ASP A 38 1.20 8.67 -3.72
CA ASP A 38 0.79 8.85 -2.32
C ASP A 38 0.94 7.54 -1.53
N PHE A 39 0.56 6.39 -2.10
CA PHE A 39 0.77 5.08 -1.48
C PHE A 39 2.26 4.75 -1.29
N MET A 40 3.11 5.07 -2.27
CA MET A 40 4.54 4.84 -2.17
C MET A 40 5.15 5.65 -1.03
N ASP A 41 4.83 6.94 -0.95
CA ASP A 41 5.42 7.86 0.01
C ASP A 41 4.91 7.64 1.44
N THR A 42 3.64 7.27 1.59
CA THR A 42 3.01 7.20 2.92
C THR A 42 2.93 5.81 3.50
N VAL A 43 2.99 4.77 2.67
CA VAL A 43 2.86 3.37 3.11
C VAL A 43 4.08 2.56 2.71
N ALA A 44 4.36 2.44 1.42
CA ALA A 44 5.35 1.47 0.95
C ALA A 44 6.75 1.80 1.45
N LEU A 45 7.26 3.01 1.18
CA LEU A 45 8.62 3.39 1.56
C LEU A 45 8.84 3.31 3.08
N PRO A 46 7.99 3.91 3.95
CA PRO A 46 8.17 3.80 5.39
C PRO A 46 8.19 2.35 5.88
N VAL A 47 7.27 1.51 5.40
CA VAL A 47 7.21 0.10 5.81
C VAL A 47 8.49 -0.64 5.41
N PHE A 48 8.95 -0.47 4.17
CA PHE A 48 10.18 -1.12 3.71
C PHE A 48 11.42 -0.61 4.46
N GLU A 49 11.51 0.68 4.78
CA GLU A 49 12.60 1.23 5.60
C GLU A 49 12.68 0.56 6.98
N TYR A 50 11.55 0.45 7.70
CA TYR A 50 11.52 -0.21 9.00
C TYR A 50 11.84 -1.70 8.92
N VAL A 51 11.32 -2.40 7.91
CA VAL A 51 11.62 -3.82 7.70
C VAL A 51 13.11 -4.00 7.42
N THR A 52 13.70 -3.15 6.58
CA THR A 52 15.13 -3.19 6.26
C THR A 52 15.97 -2.93 7.51
N LEU A 53 15.66 -1.90 8.31
CA LEU A 53 16.32 -1.63 9.59
C LEU A 53 16.25 -2.82 10.54
N PHE A 54 15.08 -3.43 10.66
CA PHE A 54 14.87 -4.60 11.51
C PHE A 54 15.72 -5.80 11.04
N LEU A 55 15.68 -6.13 9.75
CA LEU A 55 16.44 -7.24 9.18
C LEU A 55 17.95 -7.02 9.32
N PHE A 56 18.44 -5.80 9.10
CA PHE A 56 19.84 -5.46 9.37
C PHE A 56 20.20 -5.67 10.84
N GLY A 57 19.36 -5.23 11.77
CA GLY A 57 19.55 -5.46 13.20
C GLY A 57 19.64 -6.95 13.55
N VAL A 58 18.74 -7.77 12.99
CA VAL A 58 18.75 -9.23 13.19
C VAL A 58 20.02 -9.88 12.63
N ILE A 59 20.45 -9.47 11.43
CA ILE A 59 21.67 -9.98 10.80
C ILE A 59 22.89 -9.59 11.63
N LEU A 60 23.01 -8.33 12.05
CA LEU A 60 24.11 -7.85 12.88
C LEU A 60 24.15 -8.58 14.22
N TYR A 61 23.01 -8.75 14.89
CA TYR A 61 22.91 -9.56 16.09
C TYR A 61 23.49 -10.96 15.86
N TRP A 62 23.08 -11.64 14.80
CA TRP A 62 23.54 -13.00 14.52
C TRP A 62 25.04 -13.06 14.20
N VAL A 63 25.55 -12.11 13.39
CA VAL A 63 26.97 -12.03 13.00
C VAL A 63 27.87 -11.76 14.21
N PHE A 64 27.48 -10.85 15.10
CA PHE A 64 28.34 -10.41 16.21
C PHE A 64 28.15 -11.22 17.49
N MET A 65 26.92 -11.64 17.81
CA MET A 65 26.64 -12.31 19.09
C MET A 65 26.87 -13.82 19.04
N LYS A 66 26.75 -14.47 17.87
CA LYS A 66 27.01 -15.92 17.73
C LYS A 66 28.49 -16.27 17.56
N LYS A 67 29.36 -15.25 17.40
CA LYS A 67 30.81 -15.42 17.30
C LYS A 67 31.52 -15.32 18.66
N ARG A 68 30.76 -15.17 19.76
CA ARG A 68 31.23 -15.31 21.14
C ARG A 68 30.71 -16.61 21.75
#